data_AF-A0A9N8ZY65-F1
#
_entry.id   AF-A0A9N8ZY65-F1
#
_cell.length_a   1.000
_cell.length_b   1.000
_cell.length_c   1.000
_cell.angle_alpha   90.00
_cell.angle_beta   90.00
_cell.angle_gamma   90.00
#
_symmetry.space_group_name_H-M   'P 1'
#
loop_
_entity.id
_entity.type
_entity.pdbx_description
1 polymer ?
#
loop_
_entity_poly.entity_id
_entity_poly.type
_entity_poly.pdbx_seq_one_letter_code
_entity_poly.pdbx_strand_id
1 'polypeptide(L)' 'MSKASQPELKQYMEKRHFIQLNGGRKVTGILRGYDPFMNLVLDDAVEEVSTTEKYNIGMV' A
#
# COMPACT_ATOMS: atom_id res chain seq x y z
N MET A 1 14.42 2.61 26.27
CA MET A 1 14.04 2.16 24.92
C MET A 1 12.72 2.83 24.58
N SER A 2 12.70 3.74 23.61
CA SER A 2 11.43 4.33 23.14
C SER A 2 10.56 3.22 22.57
N LYS A 3 9.31 3.10 23.03
CA LYS A 3 8.32 2.26 22.34
C LYS A 3 8.25 2.77 20.90
N ALA A 4 8.36 1.87 19.93
CA ALA A 4 8.12 2.22 18.54
C ALA A 4 6.72 2.87 18.45
N SER A 5 6.66 4.09 17.91
CA SER A 5 5.40 4.80 17.71
C SER A 5 4.56 4.00 16.73
N GLN A 6 3.31 3.72 17.09
CA GLN A 6 2.39 3.05 16.18
C GLN A 6 2.16 3.94 14.94
N PRO A 7 2.12 3.36 13.73
CA PRO A 7 1.86 4.13 12.52
C PRO A 7 0.43 4.69 12.51
N GLU A 8 0.30 5.97 12.19
CA GLU A 8 -0.99 6.69 12.12
C GLU A 8 -1.64 6.54 10.75
N LEU A 9 -1.93 5.28 10.36
CA LEU A 9 -2.51 4.98 9.05
C LEU A 9 -4.04 4.89 9.04
N LYS A 10 -4.69 5.03 10.20
CA LYS A 10 -6.16 4.94 10.32
C LYS A 10 -6.91 5.92 9.42
N GLN A 11 -6.37 7.13 9.21
CA GLN A 11 -7.00 8.15 8.34
C GLN A 11 -6.94 7.82 6.84
N TYR A 12 -6.10 6.87 6.46
CA TYR A 12 -5.85 6.41 5.10
C TYR A 12 -6.64 5.15 4.75
N MET A 13 -7.28 4.52 5.73
CA MET A 13 -8.14 3.35 5.54
C MET A 13 -9.29 3.66 4.57
N GLU A 14 -9.72 2.65 3.82
CA GLU A 14 -10.86 2.71 2.88
C GLU A 14 -10.69 3.71 1.74
N LYS A 15 -9.45 4.16 1.49
CA LYS A 15 -9.11 5.11 0.42
C LYS A 15 -8.12 4.48 -0.55
N ARG A 16 -8.22 4.88 -1.82
CA ARG A 16 -7.27 4.49 -2.86
C ARG A 16 -5.98 5.27 -2.72
N HIS A 17 -4.86 4.58 -2.63
CA HIS A 17 -3.53 5.15 -2.41
C HIS A 17 -2.53 4.64 -3.44
N PHE A 18 -1.65 5.55 -3.85
CA PHE A 18 -0.49 5.25 -4.68
C PHE A 18 0.72 5.03 -3.76
N ILE A 19 1.33 3.86 -3.86
CA ILE A 19 2.39 3.39 -2.98
C ILE A 19 3.63 3.10 -3.82
N GLN A 20 4.75 3.70 -3.42
CA GLN A 20 6.06 3.40 -4.00
C GLN A 20 6.76 2.37 -3.12
N LEU A 21 7.19 1.29 -3.74
CA LEU A 21 7.92 0.21 -3.10
C LEU A 21 9.40 0.27 -3.52
N ASN A 22 10.23 -0.46 -2.77
CA ASN A 22 11.64 -0.62 -3.12
C ASN A 22 11.80 -1.22 -4.52
N GLY A 23 12.90 -0.86 -5.20
CA GLY A 23 13.17 -1.30 -6.56
C GLY A 23 12.35 -0.59 -7.65
N GLY A 24 11.72 0.56 -7.33
CA GLY A 24 11.00 1.38 -8.30
C GLY A 24 9.59 0.88 -8.65
N ARG A 25 9.12 -0.15 -7.96
CA ARG A 25 7.77 -0.70 -8.11
C ARG A 25 6.72 0.28 -7.59
N LYS A 26 5.60 0.38 -8.28
CA LYS A 26 4.50 1.28 -7.96
C LYS A 26 3.21 0.48 -7.90
N VAL A 27 2.45 0.62 -6.82
CA VAL A 27 1.17 -0.07 -6.65
C VAL A 27 0.11 0.92 -6.25
N THR A 28 -1.07 0.84 -6.88
CA THR A 28 -2.24 1.62 -6.47
C THR A 28 -3.33 0.68 -5.98
N GLY A 29 -3.85 0.88 -4.77
CA GLY A 29 -4.91 0.02 -4.20
C GLY A 29 -5.65 0.72 -3.07
N ILE A 30 -6.72 0.10 -2.57
CA ILE A 30 -7.50 0.58 -1.43
C ILE A 30 -6.89 0.03 -0.15
N LEU A 31 -6.50 0.88 0.79
CA LEU A 31 -5.95 0.42 2.07
C LEU A 31 -7.04 -0.22 2.94
N ARG A 32 -6.95 -1.52 3.17
CA ARG A 32 -7.87 -2.31 4.01
C ARG A 32 -7.34 -2.61 5.40
N GLY A 33 -6.02 -2.53 5.58
CA GLY A 33 -5.41 -2.86 6.86
C GLY A 33 -3.93 -2.51 6.89
N TYR A 34 -3.41 -2.40 8.10
CA TYR A 34 -2.00 -2.25 8.36
C TYR A 34 -1.65 -2.84 9.73
N ASP A 35 -0.37 -3.08 9.97
CA ASP A 35 0.13 -3.59 11.25
C ASP A 35 1.17 -2.64 11.88
N PRO A 36 1.66 -2.91 13.11
CA PRO A 36 2.67 -2.08 13.76
C PRO A 36 4.02 -2.00 13.02
N PHE A 37 4.28 -2.90 12.07
CA PHE A 37 5.49 -2.91 11.24
C PHE A 37 5.28 -2.18 9.90
N MET A 38 4.11 -1.57 9.68
CA MET A 38 3.69 -0.92 8.44
C MET A 38 3.57 -1.86 7.24
N ASN A 39 3.33 -3.16 7.45
CA ASN A 39 2.83 -3.99 6.36
C ASN A 39 1.44 -3.48 6.00
N LEU A 40 1.11 -3.45 4.70
CA LEU A 40 -0.13 -2.92 4.18
C LEU A 40 -0.94 -4.03 3.54
N VAL A 41 -2.26 -4.01 3.75
CA VAL A 41 -3.22 -4.84 3.02
C VAL A 41 -3.94 -3.93 2.04
N LEU A 42 -3.80 -4.22 0.76
CA LEU A 42 -4.44 -3.48 -0.34
C LEU A 42 -5.48 -4.34 -1.01
N ASP A 43 -6.62 -3.72 -1.33
CA ASP A 43 -7.67 -4.30 -2.16
C ASP A 43 -7.76 -3.56 -3.50
N ASP A 44 -8.30 -4.20 -4.53
CA ASP A 44 -8.28 -3.70 -5.91
C ASP A 44 -6.91 -3.12 -6.33
N ALA A 45 -5.85 -3.83 -5.96
CA ALA A 45 -4.48 -3.39 -6.19
C ALA A 45 -4.07 -3.58 -7.65
N VAL A 46 -3.37 -2.57 -8.16
CA VAL A 46 -2.86 -2.50 -9.53
C VAL A 46 -1.38 -2.13 -9.46
N GLU A 47 -0.52 -3.00 -9.98
CA GLU A 47 0.90 -2.72 -10.16
C GLU A 47 1.13 -1.93 -11.45
N GLU A 48 1.85 -0.82 -11.37
CA GLU A 48 2.27 0.00 -12.51
C GLU A 48 3.74 -0.28 -12.83
N VAL A 49 3.99 -1.02 -13.90
CA VAL A 49 5.35 -1.36 -14.36
C VAL A 49 5.91 -0.24 -15.23
N SER A 50 5.06 0.38 -16.04
CA SER A 50 5.38 1.54 -16.87
C SER A 50 4.16 2.44 -17.05
N THR A 51 4.30 3.55 -17.79
CA THR A 51 3.18 4.42 -18.13
C THR A 51 2.09 3.72 -18.94
N THR A 52 2.44 2.67 -19.67
CA THR A 52 1.53 1.93 -20.55
C THR A 52 1.18 0.54 -20.02
N GLU A 53 1.89 0.05 -19.00
CA GLU A 53 1.78 -1.34 -18.53
C GLU A 53 1.34 -1.38 -17.07
N LYS A 54 0.13 -1.94 -16.86
CA LYS A 54 -0.49 -2.09 -15.55
C LYS A 54 -1.05 -3.50 -15.36
N TYR A 55 -0.87 -4.07 -14.18
CA TYR A 55 -1.33 -5.40 -13.83
C TYR A 55 -2.27 -5.36 -12.64
N ASN A 56 -3.48 -5.92 -12.79
CA ASN A 56 -4.37 -6.13 -11.65
C ASN A 56 -3.85 -7.31 -10.83
N ILE A 57 -3.55 -7.06 -9.57
CA ILE A 57 -3.00 -8.06 -8.64
C ILE A 57 -3.99 -8.41 -7.51
N GLY A 58 -5.17 -7.77 -7.49
CA GLY A 58 -6.27 -8.12 -6.58
C GLY A 58 -6.00 -7.66 -5.16
N MET A 59 -6.16 -8.56 -4.18
CA MET A 59 -5.86 -8.29 -2.78
C MET A 59 -4.44 -8.77 -2.45
N VAL A 60 -3.61 -7.87 -1.91
CA VAL A 60 -2.19 -8.12 -1.60
C VAL A 60 -1.77 -7.54 -0.27
#